data_AF-A0A2D9WIY5-F1
#
_entry.id   AF-A0A2D9WIY5-F1
#
_cell.length_a   1.000
_cell.length_b   1.000
_cell.length_c   1.000
_cell.angle_alpha   90.00
_cell.angle_beta   90.00
_cell.angle_gamma   90.00
#
_symmetry.space_group_name_H-M   'P 1'
#
loop_
_entity.id
_entity.type
_entity.pdbx_description
1 polymer ?
#
loop_
_entity_poly.entity_id
_entity_poly.type
_entity_poly.pdbx_seq_one_letter_code
_entity_poly.pdbx_strand_id
1 'polypeptide(L)'
;MTNRVVWFTGLSGAGKTTIAMAAADRFGCEVLDGDTIRDFFSNTDFSREGRERHLLGVAKMAKMISKHTNVLCSFITPYEDVRLKILDILPENAIMVHISTSLEVCEDRDVKGLYAKARTGEISNFTGVTDPFDQPECAHLTLDSSGGEGKEVDDLVDQLAHLFERPKAVLIPGRWQPLHVGHEWLIQQELDKGNRVVVGIRDTPVSETDPYSAQTRKRMIEHRYQGEDVEAWIMPDLEAISYGRKVGYDLREATDIPPHVFEVSATGVRGGNRANVSEKVMEFMISEGIWDGE
;
A
#
# COMPACT_ATOMS: atom_id res chain seq x y z
N MET A 1 -1.40 6.11 2.51
CA MET A 1 -1.50 4.65 2.25
C MET A 1 -2.28 4.03 3.38
N THR A 2 -3.36 3.34 3.04
CA THR A 2 -4.02 2.40 3.95
C THR A 2 -3.09 1.21 4.15
N ASN A 3 -2.90 0.86 5.42
CA ASN A 3 -2.24 -0.38 5.80
C ASN A 3 -3.00 -1.58 5.21
N ARG A 4 -2.30 -2.69 5.00
CA ARG A 4 -2.86 -3.91 4.41
C ARG A 4 -2.52 -5.15 5.21
N VAL A 5 -3.25 -6.23 4.92
CA VAL A 5 -2.94 -7.57 5.43
C VAL A 5 -2.42 -8.41 4.27
N VAL A 6 -1.23 -8.99 4.41
CA VAL A 6 -0.69 -9.98 3.49
C VAL A 6 -0.74 -11.34 4.17
N TRP A 7 -1.49 -12.27 3.58
CA TRP A 7 -1.72 -13.60 4.12
C TRP A 7 -0.97 -14.65 3.31
N PHE A 8 0.11 -15.18 3.88
CA PHE A 8 0.89 -16.26 3.29
C PHE A 8 0.23 -17.62 3.57
N THR A 9 -0.04 -18.37 2.51
CA THR A 9 -0.50 -19.77 2.52
C THR A 9 0.50 -20.68 1.81
N GLY A 10 0.57 -21.96 2.19
CA GLY A 10 1.54 -22.91 1.64
C GLY A 10 1.80 -24.07 2.61
N LEU A 11 2.45 -25.12 2.12
CA LEU A 11 2.79 -26.31 2.90
C LEU A 11 3.71 -26.01 4.10
N SER A 12 3.75 -26.91 5.07
CA SER A 12 4.77 -26.86 6.13
C SER A 12 6.17 -26.90 5.49
N GLY A 13 7.14 -26.11 5.96
CA GLY A 13 8.47 -26.07 5.33
C GLY A 13 8.57 -25.30 4.00
N ALA A 14 7.46 -24.75 3.48
CA ALA A 14 7.46 -23.97 2.24
C ALA A 14 8.21 -22.62 2.31
N GLY A 15 8.57 -22.14 3.52
CA GLY A 15 9.30 -20.89 3.69
C GLY A 15 8.45 -19.66 4.07
N LYS A 16 7.15 -19.83 4.34
CA LYS A 16 6.23 -18.73 4.74
C LYS A 16 6.78 -17.83 5.85
N THR A 17 7.18 -18.42 6.98
CA THR A 17 7.69 -17.68 8.14
C THR A 17 8.98 -16.93 7.81
N THR A 18 9.89 -17.55 7.05
CA THR A 18 11.15 -16.93 6.62
C THR A 18 10.90 -15.68 5.77
N ILE A 19 10.04 -15.80 4.76
CA ILE A 19 9.68 -14.68 3.87
C ILE A 19 8.94 -13.59 4.65
N ALA A 20 8.00 -13.97 5.51
CA ALA A 20 7.24 -13.02 6.33
C ALA A 20 8.13 -12.23 7.28
N MET A 21 9.08 -12.88 7.96
CA MET A 21 10.01 -12.21 8.87
C MET A 21 10.98 -11.27 8.12
N ALA A 22 11.52 -11.72 6.98
CA ALA A 22 12.41 -10.87 6.17
C ALA A 22 11.67 -9.65 5.58
N ALA A 23 10.42 -9.83 5.13
CA ALA A 23 9.59 -8.72 4.68
C ALA A 23 9.23 -7.78 5.85
N ALA A 24 8.97 -8.30 7.06
CA ALA A 24 8.70 -7.48 8.23
C ALA A 24 9.89 -6.60 8.61
N ASP A 25 11.10 -7.16 8.61
CA ASP A 25 12.33 -6.43 8.90
C ASP A 25 12.57 -5.31 7.88
N ARG A 26 12.39 -5.60 6.58
CA ARG A 26 12.59 -4.63 5.52
C ARG A 26 11.53 -3.52 5.48
N PHE A 27 10.27 -3.84 5.70
CA PHE A 27 9.15 -2.93 5.46
C PHE A 27 8.48 -2.40 6.73
N GLY A 28 8.92 -2.81 7.92
CA GLY A 28 8.36 -2.38 9.20
C GLY A 28 6.92 -2.86 9.42
N CYS A 29 6.69 -4.17 9.28
CA CYS A 29 5.36 -4.79 9.44
C CYS A 29 5.27 -5.63 10.72
N GLU A 30 4.05 -5.82 11.22
CA GLU A 30 3.79 -6.79 12.31
C GLU A 30 3.55 -8.18 11.74
N VAL A 31 4.07 -9.22 12.40
CA VAL A 31 3.94 -10.62 11.97
C VAL A 31 3.02 -11.40 12.90
N LEU A 32 2.00 -12.05 12.33
CA LEU A 32 1.23 -13.09 12.99
C LEU A 32 1.67 -14.44 12.40
N ASP A 33 2.45 -15.20 13.17
CA ASP A 33 2.94 -16.52 12.74
C ASP A 33 2.24 -17.67 13.46
N GLY A 34 1.99 -18.76 12.73
CA GLY A 34 1.28 -19.93 13.22
C GLY A 34 1.89 -20.59 14.46
N ASP A 35 3.21 -20.59 14.63
CA ASP A 35 3.82 -21.14 15.85
C ASP A 35 3.60 -20.19 17.03
N THR A 36 3.85 -18.89 16.83
CA THR A 36 3.74 -17.86 17.88
C THR A 36 2.30 -17.76 18.40
N ILE A 37 1.32 -17.76 17.51
CA ILE A 37 -0.09 -17.66 17.88
C ILE A 37 -0.60 -18.97 18.52
N ARG A 38 -0.07 -20.13 18.10
CA ARG A 38 -0.47 -21.41 18.70
C ARG A 38 -0.01 -21.52 20.15
N ASP A 39 1.18 -21.04 20.46
CA ASP A 39 1.69 -20.96 21.84
C ASP A 39 0.80 -20.06 22.71
N PHE A 40 0.28 -18.97 22.14
CA PHE A 40 -0.60 -18.05 22.85
C PHE A 40 -2.00 -18.62 23.16
N PHE A 41 -2.56 -19.42 22.24
CA PHE A 41 -3.94 -19.92 22.37
C PHE A 41 -4.08 -21.37 22.80
N SER A 42 -2.99 -22.10 23.10
CA SER A 42 -3.02 -23.52 23.52
C SER A 42 -3.99 -24.37 22.67
N ASN A 43 -4.03 -24.12 21.35
CA ASN A 43 -5.00 -24.78 20.47
C ASN A 43 -4.55 -26.20 20.13
N THR A 44 -5.23 -27.21 20.67
CA THR A 44 -4.96 -28.62 20.43
C THR A 44 -5.94 -29.28 19.45
N ASP A 45 -6.90 -28.52 18.91
CA ASP A 45 -7.91 -29.04 17.98
C ASP A 45 -7.41 -28.94 16.53
N PHE A 46 -6.88 -30.05 16.03
CA PHE A 46 -6.35 -30.17 14.66
C PHE A 46 -7.38 -30.63 13.63
N SER A 47 -8.66 -30.74 14.02
CA SER A 47 -9.76 -31.01 13.07
C SER A 47 -9.87 -29.89 12.04
N ARG A 48 -10.58 -30.16 10.94
CA ARG A 48 -10.87 -29.14 9.93
C ARG A 48 -11.61 -27.95 10.56
N GLU A 49 -12.61 -28.22 11.39
CA GLU A 49 -13.41 -27.20 12.08
C GLU A 49 -12.58 -26.40 13.10
N GLY A 50 -11.68 -27.06 13.82
CA GLY A 50 -10.75 -26.43 14.76
C GLY A 50 -9.78 -25.48 14.05
N ARG A 51 -9.22 -25.91 12.92
CA ARG A 51 -8.37 -25.09 12.06
C ARG A 51 -9.11 -23.90 11.48
N GLU A 52 -10.30 -24.12 10.92
CA GLU A 52 -11.13 -23.04 10.40
C GLU A 52 -11.38 -21.98 11.47
N ARG A 53 -11.88 -22.40 12.65
CA ARG A 53 -12.17 -21.47 13.76
C ARG A 53 -10.94 -20.66 14.17
N HIS A 54 -9.77 -21.32 14.24
CA HIS A 54 -8.50 -20.67 14.57
C HIS A 54 -8.12 -19.62 13.53
N LEU A 55 -8.11 -19.99 12.25
CA LEU A 55 -7.70 -19.12 11.15
C LEU A 55 -8.65 -17.92 10.99
N LEU A 56 -9.96 -18.12 11.13
CA LEU A 56 -10.93 -17.01 11.11
C LEU A 56 -10.78 -16.08 12.33
N GLY A 57 -10.39 -16.61 13.49
CA GLY A 57 -10.05 -15.82 14.67
C GLY A 57 -8.83 -14.93 14.43
N VAL A 58 -7.78 -15.50 13.84
CA VAL A 58 -6.57 -14.77 13.43
C VAL A 58 -6.90 -13.71 12.38
N ALA A 59 -7.73 -14.01 11.38
CA ALA A 59 -8.14 -13.04 10.37
C ALA A 59 -8.81 -11.80 10.99
N LYS A 60 -9.67 -12.00 12.01
CA LYS A 60 -10.27 -10.89 12.76
C LYS A 60 -9.23 -10.06 13.52
N MET A 61 -8.24 -10.71 14.14
CA MET A 61 -7.13 -10.04 14.82
C MET A 61 -6.28 -9.23 13.83
N ALA A 62 -5.89 -9.83 12.70
CA ALA A 62 -5.15 -9.18 11.64
C ALA A 62 -5.88 -7.93 11.12
N LYS A 63 -7.19 -8.03 10.89
CA LYS A 63 -8.03 -6.87 10.51
C LYS A 63 -7.95 -5.74 11.54
N MET A 64 -8.00 -6.05 12.83
CA MET A 64 -7.91 -5.02 13.88
C MET A 64 -6.53 -4.35 13.91
N ILE A 65 -5.45 -5.13 13.86
CA ILE A 65 -4.07 -4.61 13.86
C ILE A 65 -3.80 -3.79 12.60
N SER A 66 -4.37 -4.20 11.46
CA SER A 66 -4.22 -3.52 10.17
C SER A 66 -4.71 -2.07 10.18
N LYS A 67 -5.48 -1.63 11.18
CA LYS A 67 -5.85 -0.22 11.32
C LYS A 67 -4.66 0.68 11.66
N HIS A 68 -3.56 0.11 12.14
CA HIS A 68 -2.42 0.85 12.68
C HIS A 68 -1.11 0.57 11.95
N THR A 69 -0.93 -0.64 11.40
CA THR A 69 0.30 -1.04 10.69
C THR A 69 -0.01 -2.12 9.64
N ASN A 70 0.93 -2.37 8.72
CA ASN A 70 0.84 -3.52 7.82
C ASN A 70 1.01 -4.83 8.61
N VAL A 71 0.25 -5.86 8.25
CA VAL A 71 0.26 -7.15 8.95
C VAL A 71 0.60 -8.28 7.98
N LEU A 72 1.58 -9.11 8.35
CA LEU A 72 2.00 -10.30 7.63
C LEU A 72 1.53 -11.53 8.40
N CYS A 73 0.65 -12.32 7.80
CA CYS A 73 0.10 -13.55 8.40
C CYS A 73 0.78 -14.77 7.77
N SER A 74 1.44 -15.61 8.57
CA SER A 74 2.11 -16.83 8.10
C SER A 74 1.41 -18.06 8.67
N PHE A 75 0.47 -18.64 7.91
CA PHE A 75 -0.34 -19.78 8.36
C PHE A 75 -0.46 -20.86 7.29
N ILE A 76 -0.59 -22.12 7.73
CA ILE A 76 -1.03 -23.19 6.83
C ILE A 76 -2.55 -23.07 6.73
N THR A 77 -3.05 -22.61 5.59
CA THR A 77 -4.49 -22.50 5.29
C THR A 77 -4.83 -23.43 4.13
N PRO A 78 -5.05 -24.73 4.40
CA PRO A 78 -5.07 -25.75 3.36
C PRO A 78 -6.36 -25.77 2.53
N TYR A 79 -7.48 -25.30 3.07
CA TYR A 79 -8.79 -25.41 2.44
C TYR A 79 -9.16 -24.13 1.69
N GLU A 80 -9.58 -24.25 0.43
CA GLU A 80 -9.94 -23.08 -0.41
C GLU A 80 -11.13 -22.31 0.18
N ASP A 81 -12.15 -23.02 0.66
CA ASP A 81 -13.34 -22.39 1.25
C ASP A 81 -13.00 -21.55 2.50
N VAL A 82 -11.98 -21.95 3.25
CA VAL A 82 -11.48 -21.19 4.41
C VAL A 82 -10.68 -19.97 3.96
N ARG A 83 -9.89 -20.06 2.89
CA ARG A 83 -9.16 -18.90 2.35
C ARG A 83 -10.11 -17.82 1.85
N LEU A 84 -11.20 -18.19 1.18
CA LEU A 84 -12.25 -17.26 0.76
C LEU A 84 -12.90 -16.56 1.96
N LYS A 85 -13.30 -17.31 3.00
CA LYS A 85 -13.84 -16.74 4.25
C LYS A 85 -12.86 -15.81 4.95
N ILE A 86 -11.56 -16.09 4.90
CA ILE A 86 -10.52 -15.20 5.45
C ILE A 86 -10.53 -13.88 4.66
N LEU A 87 -10.54 -13.93 3.34
CA LEU A 87 -10.60 -12.72 2.49
C LEU A 87 -11.85 -11.90 2.77
N ASP A 88 -13.02 -12.53 2.96
CA ASP A 88 -14.27 -11.83 3.34
C ASP A 88 -14.16 -11.10 4.69
N ILE A 89 -13.33 -11.59 5.61
CA ILE A 89 -13.09 -10.95 6.90
C ILE A 89 -12.11 -9.77 6.75
N LEU A 90 -11.06 -9.93 5.95
CA LEU A 90 -9.97 -8.97 5.85
C LEU A 90 -10.42 -7.66 5.14
N PRO A 91 -9.60 -6.58 5.19
CA PRO A 91 -9.85 -5.37 4.40
C PRO A 91 -9.81 -5.66 2.89
N GLU A 92 -10.50 -4.83 2.08
CA GLU A 92 -10.56 -5.00 0.62
C GLU A 92 -9.19 -5.01 -0.07
N ASN A 93 -8.19 -4.34 0.51
CA ASN A 93 -6.82 -4.29 0.00
C ASN A 93 -5.92 -5.43 0.51
N ALA A 94 -6.50 -6.48 1.11
CA ALA A 94 -5.76 -7.65 1.59
C ALA A 94 -5.27 -8.53 0.43
N ILE A 95 -4.11 -9.16 0.61
CA ILE A 95 -3.43 -9.93 -0.43
C ILE A 95 -3.19 -11.34 0.08
N MET A 96 -3.75 -12.33 -0.63
CA MET A 96 -3.44 -13.76 -0.42
C MET A 96 -2.20 -14.13 -1.24
N VAL A 97 -1.13 -14.57 -0.58
CA VAL A 97 0.12 -14.97 -1.21
C VAL A 97 0.32 -16.48 -1.04
N HIS A 98 0.39 -17.21 -2.14
CA HIS A 98 0.70 -18.64 -2.13
C HIS A 98 2.20 -18.86 -2.23
N ILE A 99 2.81 -19.49 -1.23
CA ILE A 99 4.18 -20.01 -1.31
C ILE A 99 4.13 -21.42 -1.91
N SER A 100 4.30 -21.51 -3.22
CA SER A 100 4.05 -22.72 -4.03
C SER A 100 5.23 -23.70 -4.07
N THR A 101 5.93 -23.85 -2.95
CA THR A 101 7.03 -24.82 -2.86
C THR A 101 6.45 -26.24 -2.88
N SER A 102 7.01 -27.12 -3.71
CA SER A 102 6.49 -28.49 -3.88
C SER A 102 6.58 -29.30 -2.58
N LEU A 103 5.75 -30.34 -2.48
CA LEU A 103 5.74 -31.24 -1.33
C LEU A 103 7.10 -31.92 -1.16
N GLU A 104 7.74 -32.35 -2.25
CA GLU A 104 9.03 -33.03 -2.23
C GLU A 104 10.12 -32.13 -1.64
N VAL A 105 10.16 -30.85 -2.03
CA VAL A 105 11.11 -29.88 -1.48
C VAL A 105 10.81 -29.57 -0.01
N CYS A 106 9.52 -29.49 0.36
CA CYS A 106 9.12 -29.29 1.75
C CYS A 106 9.50 -30.49 2.64
N GLU A 107 9.35 -31.70 2.13
CA GLU A 107 9.73 -32.96 2.78
C GLU A 107 11.25 -33.10 2.90
N ASP A 108 12.01 -32.74 1.88
CA ASP A 108 13.48 -32.75 1.92
C ASP A 108 14.02 -31.78 3.00
N ARG A 109 13.39 -30.61 3.12
CA ARG A 109 13.77 -29.61 4.14
C ARG A 109 13.50 -30.07 5.57
N ASP A 110 12.39 -30.81 5.78
CA ASP A 110 11.78 -31.20 7.07
C ASP A 110 12.30 -30.47 8.32
N VAL A 111 12.23 -29.13 8.30
CA VAL A 111 12.94 -28.26 9.26
C VAL A 111 12.60 -28.58 10.72
N LYS A 112 11.40 -29.14 10.94
CA LYS A 112 10.85 -29.45 12.27
C LYS A 112 10.73 -30.96 12.53
N GLY A 113 11.17 -31.83 11.61
CA GLY A 113 11.00 -33.27 11.71
C GLY A 113 9.52 -33.72 11.68
N LEU A 114 8.62 -32.89 11.15
CA LEU A 114 7.18 -33.15 11.17
C LEU A 114 6.76 -34.06 10.01
N TYR A 115 7.43 -33.99 8.86
CA TYR A 115 7.15 -34.88 7.74
C TYR A 115 7.56 -36.31 8.08
N ALA A 116 8.75 -36.52 8.67
CA ALA A 116 9.18 -37.83 9.13
C ALA A 116 8.16 -38.47 10.09
N LYS A 117 7.70 -37.72 11.09
CA LYS A 117 6.68 -38.17 12.07
C LYS A 117 5.32 -38.43 11.44
N ALA A 118 4.92 -37.63 10.44
CA ALA A 118 3.68 -37.88 9.71
C ALA A 118 3.75 -39.17 8.89
N ARG A 119 4.90 -39.46 8.26
CA ARG A 119 5.13 -40.68 7.49
C ARG A 119 5.18 -41.94 8.37
N THR A 120 5.61 -41.83 9.63
CA THR A 120 5.56 -42.94 10.61
C THR A 120 4.20 -43.09 11.29
N GLY A 121 3.25 -42.20 11.03
CA GLY A 121 1.91 -42.21 11.64
C GLY A 121 1.84 -41.65 13.06
N GLU A 122 2.93 -41.06 13.56
CA GLU A 122 2.96 -40.39 14.87
C GLU A 122 2.14 -39.09 14.89
N ILE A 123 1.98 -38.44 13.73
CA ILE A 123 1.14 -37.25 13.56
C ILE A 123 0.01 -37.57 12.59
N SER A 124 -1.23 -37.50 13.08
CA SER A 124 -2.43 -37.59 12.25
C SER A 124 -2.84 -36.23 11.68
N ASN A 125 -3.58 -36.23 10.58
CA ASN A 125 -4.09 -35.03 9.90
C ASN A 125 -2.99 -34.04 9.46
N PHE A 126 -1.82 -34.54 9.06
CA PHE A 126 -0.75 -33.66 8.59
C PHE A 126 -0.98 -33.22 7.14
N THR A 127 -1.03 -31.90 6.93
CA THR A 127 -1.30 -31.28 5.62
C THR A 127 -0.24 -31.66 4.58
N GLY A 128 -0.70 -32.14 3.42
CA GLY A 128 0.13 -32.62 2.32
C GLY A 128 0.50 -34.11 2.42
N VAL A 129 0.24 -34.77 3.55
CA VAL A 129 0.52 -36.21 3.73
C VAL A 129 -0.77 -37.00 3.98
N THR A 130 -1.49 -36.69 5.06
CA THR A 130 -2.74 -37.39 5.44
C THR A 130 -3.97 -36.47 5.42
N ASP A 131 -3.79 -35.16 5.22
CA ASP A 131 -4.82 -34.13 5.10
C ASP A 131 -4.52 -33.29 3.84
N PRO A 132 -5.51 -32.89 3.03
CA PRO A 132 -5.27 -32.20 1.76
C PRO A 132 -4.66 -30.81 1.93
N PHE A 133 -4.06 -30.32 0.85
CA PHE A 133 -3.78 -28.90 0.63
C PHE A 133 -4.38 -28.56 -0.73
N ASP A 134 -5.49 -27.84 -0.74
CA ASP A 134 -6.15 -27.41 -1.97
C ASP A 134 -5.27 -26.35 -2.65
N GLN A 135 -5.07 -26.47 -3.96
CA GLN A 135 -4.35 -25.46 -4.73
C GLN A 135 -5.10 -24.11 -4.61
N PRO A 136 -4.43 -23.01 -4.21
CA PRO A 136 -5.11 -21.73 -4.01
C PRO A 136 -5.59 -21.11 -5.33
N GLU A 137 -6.90 -21.00 -5.50
CA GLU A 137 -7.51 -20.29 -6.64
C GLU A 137 -7.67 -18.79 -6.32
N CYS A 138 -7.94 -18.45 -5.06
CA CYS A 138 -8.05 -17.07 -4.58
C CYS A 138 -6.70 -16.35 -4.34
N ALA A 139 -5.57 -16.93 -4.77
CA ALA A 139 -4.25 -16.31 -4.57
C ALA A 139 -4.08 -15.10 -5.50
N HIS A 140 -3.65 -13.98 -4.92
CA HIS A 140 -3.36 -12.75 -5.65
C HIS A 140 -1.92 -12.76 -6.17
N LEU A 141 -1.02 -13.43 -5.46
CA LEU A 141 0.39 -13.60 -5.81
C LEU A 141 0.82 -15.04 -5.50
N THR A 142 1.70 -15.58 -6.33
CA THR A 142 2.34 -16.88 -6.09
C THR A 142 3.85 -16.70 -6.08
N LEU A 143 4.51 -17.24 -5.06
CA LEU A 143 5.94 -17.18 -4.84
C LEU A 143 6.51 -18.60 -4.78
N ASP A 144 7.49 -18.89 -5.64
CA ASP A 144 8.20 -20.16 -5.65
C ASP A 144 9.46 -20.06 -4.80
N SER A 145 9.47 -20.73 -3.64
CA SER A 145 10.62 -20.76 -2.73
C SER A 145 11.41 -22.06 -2.86
N SER A 146 11.57 -22.61 -4.06
CA SER A 146 12.37 -23.82 -4.31
C SER A 146 13.89 -23.64 -4.16
N GLY A 147 14.40 -22.40 -4.12
CA GLY A 147 15.82 -22.09 -3.86
C GLY A 147 16.74 -22.09 -5.10
N GLY A 148 16.19 -21.88 -6.29
CA GLY A 148 16.97 -21.59 -7.50
C GLY A 148 17.27 -20.09 -7.69
N GLU A 149 17.94 -19.73 -8.80
CA GLU A 149 18.18 -18.33 -9.18
C GLU A 149 16.85 -17.55 -9.28
N GLY A 150 16.80 -16.37 -8.65
CA GLY A 150 15.58 -15.54 -8.57
C GLY A 150 14.53 -16.04 -7.57
N LYS A 151 14.88 -17.02 -6.72
CA LYS A 151 13.99 -17.65 -5.73
C LYS A 151 14.60 -17.66 -4.32
N GLU A 152 15.62 -16.86 -4.08
CA GLU A 152 16.16 -16.65 -2.75
C GLU A 152 15.21 -15.77 -1.93
N VAL A 153 15.42 -15.72 -0.61
CA VAL A 153 14.53 -14.96 0.29
C VAL A 153 14.46 -13.49 -0.14
N ASP A 154 15.59 -12.89 -0.47
CA ASP A 154 15.66 -11.48 -0.88
C ASP A 154 14.91 -11.24 -2.20
N ASP A 155 15.04 -12.13 -3.20
CA ASP A 155 14.30 -12.05 -4.46
C ASP A 155 12.78 -12.11 -4.24
N LEU A 156 12.33 -12.98 -3.33
CA LEU A 156 10.91 -13.16 -3.01
C LEU A 156 10.38 -11.97 -2.20
N VAL A 157 11.19 -11.38 -1.33
CA VAL A 157 10.86 -10.15 -0.60
C VAL A 157 10.82 -8.95 -1.55
N ASP A 158 11.70 -8.87 -2.54
CA ASP A 158 11.67 -7.86 -3.60
C ASP A 158 10.37 -7.92 -4.41
N GLN A 159 9.88 -9.13 -4.73
CA GLN A 159 8.58 -9.29 -5.38
C GLN A 159 7.42 -8.74 -4.55
N LEU A 160 7.56 -8.65 -3.23
CA LEU A 160 6.55 -8.07 -2.32
C LEU A 160 6.70 -6.54 -2.15
N ALA A 161 7.81 -5.94 -2.60
CA ALA A 161 8.12 -4.53 -2.32
C ALA A 161 7.03 -3.57 -2.76
N HIS A 162 6.41 -3.82 -3.93
CA HIS A 162 5.31 -2.99 -4.46
C HIS A 162 4.06 -2.96 -3.55
N LEU A 163 3.92 -3.89 -2.60
CA LEU A 163 2.85 -3.90 -1.63
C LEU A 163 3.09 -2.93 -0.46
N PHE A 164 4.35 -2.58 -0.18
CA PHE A 164 4.73 -1.82 1.02
C PHE A 164 5.41 -0.49 0.72
N GLU A 165 6.24 -0.47 -0.32
CA GLU A 165 6.98 0.72 -0.72
C GLU A 165 6.06 1.70 -1.44
N ARG A 166 6.15 2.99 -1.08
CA ARG A 166 5.47 4.02 -1.85
C ARG A 166 6.19 4.21 -3.18
N PRO A 167 5.46 4.29 -4.31
CA PRO A 167 6.08 4.76 -5.53
C PRO A 167 6.72 6.13 -5.29
N LYS A 168 7.88 6.33 -5.93
CA LYS A 168 8.56 7.63 -5.92
C LYS A 168 7.56 8.69 -6.37
N ALA A 169 7.54 9.81 -5.65
CA ALA A 169 6.66 10.92 -5.98
C ALA A 169 7.41 12.03 -6.69
N VAL A 170 6.69 12.77 -7.52
CA VAL A 170 7.12 14.06 -8.05
C VAL A 170 6.66 15.15 -7.09
N LEU A 171 7.61 15.88 -6.50
CA LEU A 171 7.30 17.05 -5.67
C LEU A 171 7.14 18.28 -6.57
N ILE A 172 5.99 18.94 -6.48
CA ILE A 172 5.72 20.20 -7.14
C ILE A 172 5.50 21.26 -6.05
N PRO A 173 6.51 22.08 -5.71
CA PRO A 173 6.39 23.10 -4.68
C PRO A 173 5.84 24.42 -5.25
N GLY A 174 5.02 25.13 -4.48
CA GLY A 174 4.42 26.38 -4.93
C GLY A 174 3.58 27.08 -3.87
N ARG A 175 3.05 28.26 -4.25
CA ARG A 175 2.10 29.01 -3.41
C ARG A 175 0.65 28.56 -3.63
N TRP A 176 0.30 28.08 -4.83
CA TRP A 176 -1.00 27.50 -5.18
C TRP A 176 -2.19 28.40 -4.86
N GLN A 177 -2.14 29.67 -5.28
CA GLN A 177 -3.14 30.65 -4.87
C GLN A 177 -3.64 31.60 -5.98
N PRO A 178 -4.93 31.50 -6.37
CA PRO A 178 -5.78 30.31 -6.23
C PRO A 178 -5.22 29.12 -7.03
N LEU A 179 -5.69 27.91 -6.74
CA LEU A 179 -5.50 26.80 -7.66
C LEU A 179 -6.25 27.14 -8.96
N HIS A 180 -5.53 27.12 -10.09
CA HIS A 180 -6.03 27.57 -11.39
C HIS A 180 -5.61 26.58 -12.47
N VAL A 181 -6.18 26.66 -13.66
CA VAL A 181 -5.99 25.63 -14.70
C VAL A 181 -4.53 25.40 -15.09
N GLY A 182 -3.67 26.43 -15.04
CA GLY A 182 -2.23 26.24 -15.25
C GLY A 182 -1.49 25.46 -14.15
N HIS A 183 -1.90 25.62 -12.88
CA HIS A 183 -1.43 24.75 -11.81
C HIS A 183 -1.91 23.32 -12.02
N GLU A 184 -3.18 23.16 -12.41
CA GLU A 184 -3.77 21.84 -12.65
C GLU A 184 -3.09 21.13 -13.82
N TRP A 185 -2.78 21.84 -14.90
CA TRP A 185 -2.04 21.31 -16.04
C TRP A 185 -0.70 20.71 -15.61
N LEU A 186 0.07 21.43 -14.78
CA LEU A 186 1.37 20.96 -14.30
C LEU A 186 1.27 19.66 -13.49
N ILE A 187 0.25 19.56 -12.62
CA ILE A 187 -0.02 18.34 -11.83
C ILE A 187 -0.51 17.22 -12.75
N GLN A 188 -1.42 17.51 -13.68
CA GLN A 188 -2.02 16.54 -14.58
C GLN A 188 -1.00 15.88 -15.50
N GLN A 189 0.00 16.63 -15.99
CA GLN A 189 1.07 16.08 -16.82
C GLN A 189 1.84 14.93 -16.15
N GLU A 190 2.01 14.98 -14.82
CA GLU A 190 2.67 13.90 -14.08
C GLU A 190 1.71 12.75 -13.77
N LEU A 191 0.44 13.04 -13.47
CA LEU A 191 -0.59 12.02 -13.30
C LEU A 191 -0.82 11.23 -14.58
N ASP A 192 -0.82 11.87 -15.75
CA ASP A 192 -0.99 11.23 -17.06
C ASP A 192 0.17 10.27 -17.38
N LYS A 193 1.35 10.49 -16.77
CA LYS A 193 2.51 9.57 -16.84
C LYS A 193 2.43 8.43 -15.82
N GLY A 194 1.39 8.38 -15.00
CA GLY A 194 1.22 7.43 -13.90
C GLY A 194 2.07 7.74 -12.68
N ASN A 195 2.63 8.96 -12.56
CA ASN A 195 3.42 9.33 -11.40
C ASN A 195 2.53 9.72 -10.22
N ARG A 196 2.94 9.30 -9.02
CA ARG A 196 2.43 9.88 -7.77
C ARG A 196 2.89 11.33 -7.66
N VAL A 197 2.00 12.24 -7.31
CA VAL A 197 2.32 13.67 -7.16
C VAL A 197 2.21 14.11 -5.70
N VAL A 198 3.20 14.85 -5.23
CA VAL A 198 3.14 15.58 -3.96
C VAL A 198 3.10 17.07 -4.28
N VAL A 199 1.99 17.73 -3.94
CA VAL A 199 1.84 19.18 -4.07
C VAL A 199 2.34 19.84 -2.78
N GLY A 200 3.50 20.49 -2.87
CA GLY A 200 4.13 21.21 -1.77
C GLY A 200 3.60 22.64 -1.65
N ILE A 201 2.86 22.93 -0.60
CA ILE A 201 2.21 24.22 -0.35
C ILE A 201 3.05 25.02 0.63
N ARG A 202 3.65 26.12 0.16
CA ARG A 202 4.39 27.03 1.02
C ARG A 202 3.46 27.72 2.02
N ASP A 203 3.82 27.65 3.30
CA ASP A 203 3.11 28.30 4.39
C ASP A 203 3.39 29.81 4.45
N THR A 204 2.83 30.53 3.49
CA THR A 204 2.95 31.98 3.37
C THR A 204 1.89 32.71 4.22
N PRO A 205 2.22 33.86 4.83
CA PRO A 205 1.24 34.70 5.51
C PRO A 205 0.09 35.13 4.59
N VAL A 206 -1.09 35.32 5.18
CA VAL A 206 -2.27 35.82 4.46
C VAL A 206 -2.15 37.33 4.28
N SER A 207 -2.45 37.82 3.09
CA SER A 207 -2.47 39.26 2.76
C SER A 207 -3.63 39.59 1.82
N GLU A 208 -3.86 40.88 1.52
CA GLU A 208 -4.88 41.28 0.54
C GLU A 208 -4.60 40.69 -0.85
N THR A 209 -3.32 40.62 -1.24
CA THR A 209 -2.95 39.98 -2.50
C THR A 209 -3.03 38.47 -2.37
N ASP A 210 -2.67 37.88 -1.23
CA ASP A 210 -2.69 36.44 -1.01
C ASP A 210 -3.67 36.05 0.14
N PRO A 211 -4.99 36.09 -0.09
CA PRO A 211 -6.04 35.89 0.92
C PRO A 211 -6.24 34.47 1.51
N TYR A 212 -5.47 33.43 1.15
CA TYR A 212 -5.81 32.04 1.47
C TYR A 212 -4.71 31.41 2.32
N SER A 213 -5.10 30.89 3.49
CA SER A 213 -4.21 30.12 4.34
C SER A 213 -3.66 28.88 3.62
N ALA A 214 -2.52 28.36 4.07
CA ALA A 214 -1.98 27.10 3.55
C ALA A 214 -2.97 25.93 3.74
N GLN A 215 -3.75 25.96 4.82
CA GLN A 215 -4.80 24.97 5.09
C GLN A 215 -5.96 25.06 4.09
N THR A 216 -6.41 26.27 3.74
CA THR A 216 -7.45 26.46 2.72
C THR A 216 -6.97 25.95 1.36
N ARG A 217 -5.74 26.28 0.97
CA ARG A 217 -5.12 25.78 -0.27
C ARG A 217 -4.98 24.26 -0.28
N LYS A 218 -4.58 23.68 0.86
CA LYS A 218 -4.48 22.22 1.02
C LYS A 218 -5.82 21.55 0.79
N ARG A 219 -6.88 21.99 1.47
CA ARG A 219 -8.23 21.44 1.30
C ARG A 219 -8.75 21.60 -0.14
N MET A 220 -8.44 22.72 -0.80
CA MET A 220 -8.78 22.95 -2.21
C MET A 220 -8.12 21.92 -3.14
N ILE A 221 -6.82 21.66 -2.95
CA ILE A 221 -6.08 20.65 -3.73
C ILE A 221 -6.61 19.25 -3.44
N GLU A 222 -6.82 18.89 -2.17
CA GLU A 222 -7.35 17.58 -1.78
C GLU A 222 -8.75 17.33 -2.33
N HIS A 223 -9.60 18.37 -2.37
CA HIS A 223 -10.92 18.29 -2.98
C HIS A 223 -10.84 18.09 -4.50
N ARG A 224 -9.99 18.87 -5.18
CA ARG A 224 -9.85 18.78 -6.65
C ARG A 224 -9.38 17.40 -7.11
N TYR A 225 -8.42 16.81 -6.40
CA TYR A 225 -7.78 15.55 -6.76
C TYR A 225 -8.30 14.36 -5.94
N GLN A 226 -9.50 14.46 -5.38
CA GLN A 226 -10.12 13.36 -4.66
C GLN A 226 -10.22 12.11 -5.55
N GLY A 227 -9.57 11.02 -5.13
CA GLY A 227 -9.52 9.76 -5.87
C GLY A 227 -8.34 9.64 -6.84
N GLU A 228 -7.48 10.65 -6.95
CA GLU A 228 -6.26 10.64 -7.76
C GLU A 228 -5.02 10.46 -6.87
N ASP A 229 -3.86 10.06 -7.42
CA ASP A 229 -2.62 9.82 -6.64
C ASP A 229 -1.87 11.14 -6.36
N VAL A 230 -2.56 12.05 -5.67
CA VAL A 230 -2.08 13.38 -5.28
C VAL A 230 -2.11 13.51 -3.76
N GLU A 231 -0.99 13.95 -3.18
CA GLU A 231 -0.88 14.26 -1.76
C GLU A 231 -0.48 15.73 -1.54
N ALA A 232 -1.16 16.44 -0.65
CA ALA A 232 -0.89 17.85 -0.37
C ALA A 232 -0.13 18.04 0.95
N TRP A 233 1.06 18.64 0.88
CA TRP A 233 1.93 18.90 2.04
C TRP A 233 2.03 20.38 2.32
N ILE A 234 1.78 20.80 3.56
CA ILE A 234 2.16 22.15 3.99
C ILE A 234 3.65 22.11 4.31
N MET A 235 4.40 22.95 3.60
CA MET A 235 5.83 23.10 3.73
C MET A 235 6.14 24.45 4.39
N PRO A 236 7.29 24.58 5.07
CA PRO A 236 7.78 25.89 5.48
C PRO A 236 7.82 26.87 4.31
N ASP A 237 7.74 28.17 4.60
CA ASP A 237 7.96 29.16 3.57
C ASP A 237 9.42 29.12 3.10
N LEU A 238 9.64 28.70 1.85
CA LEU A 238 10.99 28.44 1.31
C LEU A 238 11.56 29.67 0.61
N GLU A 239 12.79 30.02 0.97
CA GLU A 239 13.59 31.02 0.24
C GLU A 239 14.31 30.39 -0.96
N ALA A 240 14.91 29.22 -0.77
CA ALA A 240 15.67 28.52 -1.80
C ALA A 240 15.64 27.00 -1.60
N ILE A 241 15.87 26.25 -2.69
CA ILE A 241 16.13 24.80 -2.66
C ILE A 241 17.57 24.57 -3.10
N SER A 242 18.39 24.01 -2.23
CA SER A 242 19.78 23.61 -2.52
C SER A 242 19.88 22.10 -2.67
N TYR A 243 20.65 21.61 -3.64
CA TYR A 243 20.83 20.19 -3.93
C TYR A 243 22.29 19.83 -4.20
N GLY A 244 22.68 18.60 -3.87
CA GLY A 244 24.03 18.08 -4.02
C GLY A 244 24.25 17.27 -5.30
N ARG A 245 25.38 16.55 -5.38
CA ARG A 245 25.63 15.58 -6.46
C ARG A 245 24.96 14.25 -6.15
N LYS A 246 24.39 13.60 -7.16
CA LYS A 246 23.78 12.25 -7.06
C LYS A 246 22.72 12.16 -5.95
N VAL A 247 21.84 13.16 -5.87
CA VAL A 247 20.79 13.26 -4.83
C VAL A 247 19.69 12.19 -4.93
N GLY A 248 19.69 11.35 -5.98
CA GLY A 248 18.75 10.24 -6.13
C GLY A 248 17.38 10.63 -6.71
N TYR A 249 17.21 11.88 -7.14
CA TYR A 249 16.05 12.39 -7.85
C TYR A 249 16.46 13.36 -8.99
N ASP A 250 15.57 13.52 -9.96
CA ASP A 250 15.75 14.48 -11.05
C ASP A 250 15.22 15.86 -10.65
N LEU A 251 15.89 16.91 -11.11
CA LEU A 251 15.37 18.27 -11.09
C LEU A 251 14.84 18.58 -12.49
N ARG A 252 13.56 18.93 -12.56
CA ARG A 252 12.86 19.19 -13.82
C ARG A 252 12.29 20.59 -13.78
N GLU A 253 12.52 21.33 -14.85
CA GLU A 253 11.81 22.58 -15.15
C GLU A 253 10.71 22.25 -16.15
N ALA A 254 9.51 22.81 -15.95
CA ALA A 254 8.41 22.60 -16.90
C ALA A 254 8.71 23.35 -18.20
N THR A 255 9.01 22.61 -19.27
CA THR A 255 9.19 23.15 -20.62
C THR A 255 7.89 23.01 -21.42
N ASP A 256 7.79 23.76 -22.53
CA ASP A 256 6.72 23.62 -23.53
C ASP A 256 5.29 23.83 -22.99
N ILE A 257 5.14 24.71 -21.99
CA ILE A 257 3.84 25.13 -21.46
C ILE A 257 3.03 25.76 -22.60
N PRO A 258 1.83 25.24 -22.92
CA PRO A 258 1.00 25.82 -23.98
C PRO A 258 0.74 27.32 -23.72
N PRO A 259 0.78 28.20 -24.73
CA PRO A 259 0.63 29.65 -24.52
C PRO A 259 -0.64 30.03 -23.75
N HIS A 260 -1.76 29.37 -24.05
CA HIS A 260 -3.03 29.58 -23.35
C HIS A 260 -3.00 29.18 -21.85
N VAL A 261 -2.09 28.28 -21.45
CA VAL A 261 -1.87 27.91 -20.05
C VAL A 261 -0.97 28.94 -19.35
N PHE A 262 0.03 29.46 -20.07
CA PHE A 262 0.94 30.48 -19.56
C PHE A 262 0.25 31.83 -19.33
N GLU A 263 -0.76 32.16 -20.14
CA GLU A 263 -1.56 33.37 -20.01
C GLU A 263 -2.52 33.34 -18.78
N VAL A 264 -2.72 32.17 -18.17
CA VAL A 264 -3.54 32.02 -16.96
C VAL A 264 -2.75 32.49 -15.74
N SER A 265 -3.06 33.70 -15.28
CA SER A 265 -2.48 34.25 -14.05
C SER A 265 -3.44 34.17 -12.86
N ALA A 266 -2.88 33.94 -11.68
CA ALA A 266 -3.58 34.06 -10.41
C ALA A 266 -4.30 35.41 -10.24
N THR A 267 -3.74 36.49 -10.81
CA THR A 267 -4.32 37.83 -10.82
C THR A 267 -5.65 37.89 -11.58
N GLY A 268 -5.77 37.16 -12.70
CA GLY A 268 -7.02 37.09 -13.47
C GLY A 268 -8.14 36.35 -12.73
N VAL A 269 -7.81 35.31 -11.97
CA VAL A 269 -8.79 34.57 -11.15
C VAL A 269 -9.30 35.43 -9.98
N ARG A 270 -8.39 36.14 -9.30
CA ARG A 270 -8.74 37.06 -8.20
C ARG A 270 -9.65 38.21 -8.65
N GLY A 271 -9.65 38.53 -9.94
CA GLY A 271 -10.48 39.57 -10.55
C GLY A 271 -11.83 39.10 -11.13
N GLY A 272 -12.30 37.88 -10.83
CA GLY A 272 -13.63 37.43 -11.27
C GLY A 272 -13.64 36.49 -12.49
N ASN A 273 -12.51 36.16 -13.09
CA ASN A 273 -12.50 35.39 -14.34
C ASN A 273 -12.64 33.87 -14.10
N ARG A 274 -13.87 33.38 -14.20
CA ARG A 274 -14.25 31.96 -14.10
C ARG A 274 -13.50 31.04 -15.06
N ALA A 275 -13.06 31.52 -16.23
CA ALA A 275 -12.41 30.69 -17.26
C ALA A 275 -11.07 30.08 -16.82
N ASN A 276 -10.50 30.57 -15.71
CA ASN A 276 -9.18 30.21 -15.24
C ASN A 276 -9.18 29.17 -14.11
N VAL A 277 -10.34 28.66 -13.68
CA VAL A 277 -10.50 27.72 -12.57
C VAL A 277 -11.36 26.54 -13.02
N SER A 278 -10.98 25.30 -12.68
CA SER A 278 -11.80 24.13 -13.00
C SER A 278 -13.12 24.09 -12.21
N GLU A 279 -14.11 23.37 -12.73
CA GLU A 279 -15.42 23.20 -12.09
C GLU A 279 -15.31 22.70 -10.65
N LYS A 280 -14.52 21.65 -10.40
CA LYS A 280 -14.27 21.13 -9.04
C LYS A 280 -13.66 22.15 -8.09
N VAL A 281 -12.75 23.00 -8.57
CA VAL A 281 -12.17 24.07 -7.73
C VAL A 281 -13.19 25.18 -7.48
N MET A 282 -14.02 25.51 -8.48
CA MET A 282 -15.12 26.45 -8.31
C MET A 282 -16.17 25.96 -7.30
N GLU A 283 -16.55 24.68 -7.36
CA GLU A 283 -17.44 24.04 -6.39
C GLU A 283 -16.90 24.18 -4.96
N PHE A 284 -15.61 23.87 -4.77
CA PHE A 284 -14.94 24.07 -3.48
C PHE A 284 -15.00 25.54 -3.04
N MET A 285 -14.64 26.48 -3.91
CA MET A 285 -14.63 27.91 -3.59
C MET A 285 -16.01 28.45 -3.20
N ILE A 286 -17.07 28.01 -3.88
CA ILE A 286 -18.45 28.36 -3.53
C ILE A 286 -18.83 27.75 -2.17
N SER A 287 -18.52 26.47 -1.93
CA SER A 287 -18.85 25.78 -0.68
C SER A 287 -18.18 26.39 0.56
N GLU A 288 -16.99 26.97 0.39
CA GLU A 288 -16.23 27.63 1.45
C GLU A 288 -16.56 29.12 1.57
N GLY A 289 -17.52 29.64 0.79
CA GLY A 289 -17.90 31.06 0.79
C GLY A 289 -16.79 31.98 0.27
N ILE A 290 -15.82 31.43 -0.46
CA ILE A 290 -14.72 32.17 -1.09
C ILE A 290 -15.21 32.87 -2.37
N TRP A 291 -16.22 32.29 -3.03
CA TRP A 291 -16.88 32.83 -4.21
C TRP A 291 -18.39 32.88 -4.00
N ASP A 292 -19.04 33.95 -4.46
CA ASP A 292 -20.47 34.22 -4.25
C ASP A 292 -21.39 33.56 -5.29
N GLY A 293 -20.84 33.08 -6.39
CA GLY A 293 -21.54 32.28 -7.39
C GLY A 293 -22.00 33.07 -8.62
N GLU A 294 -21.57 34.33 -8.78
CA GLU A 294 -21.74 35.15 -10.00
C GLU A 294 -20.49 35.24 -10.88
#